data_AF-A0A7C3DER6-F1
#
_entry.id   AF-A0A7C3DER6-F1
#
_cell.length_a   1.000
_cell.length_b   1.000
_cell.length_c   1.000
_cell.angle_alpha   90.00
_cell.angle_beta   90.00
_cell.angle_gamma   90.00
#
_symmetry.space_group_name_H-M   'P 1'
#
loop_
_entity.id
_entity.type
_entity.pdbx_description
1 polymer ?
#
loop_
_entity_poly.entity_id
_entity_poly.type
_entity_poly.pdbx_seq_one_letter_code
_entity_poly.pdbx_strand_id
1 'polypeptide(L)'
;MEQIAQALIVIGILIVLEAVLSADNAMVLGVMVRQLPPPWRQRALFYGILGAYVLRGMALVFAVYLIQFWWIQALGAVYLLYIAIRHFSKPKPKAEVHLEAPQTLPVVTPRQFWTIVAQIELADLAFAVDSVLVAVALSDNLWIIFSGVFIGILALRFVAVLFVGLLEKYPRFEAVAFAVVGFAGVKLAIGGWDKFAKEVLSRPEWVTGIDKTQFSLFILVVLVLGALWAMSQKPRAAQEPLERQ
;
A
#
# COMPACT_ATOMS: atom_id res chain seq x y z
N MET A 1 4.26 24.87 -15.63
CA MET A 1 3.50 23.73 -16.19
C MET A 1 4.17 22.40 -15.87
N GLU A 2 5.47 22.24 -16.12
CA GLU A 2 6.19 20.96 -15.90
C GLU A 2 6.14 20.45 -14.45
N GLN A 3 6.34 21.30 -13.45
CA GLN A 3 6.27 20.91 -12.04
C GLN A 3 4.88 20.39 -11.63
N ILE A 4 3.81 20.99 -12.17
CA ILE A 4 2.43 20.54 -11.88
C ILE A 4 2.19 19.18 -12.54
N ALA A 5 2.66 18.99 -13.78
CA ALA A 5 2.53 17.72 -14.47
C ALA A 5 3.26 16.59 -13.72
N GLN A 6 4.48 16.84 -13.25
CA GLN A 6 5.24 15.90 -12.42
C GLN A 6 4.51 15.59 -11.11
N ALA A 7 3.96 16.62 -10.43
CA ALA A 7 3.19 16.41 -9.21
C ALA A 7 1.97 15.51 -9.45
N LEU A 8 1.22 15.75 -10.52
CA LEU A 8 0.06 14.94 -10.89
C LEU A 8 0.44 13.49 -11.23
N ILE A 9 1.58 13.28 -11.89
CA ILE A 9 2.12 11.94 -12.16
C ILE A 9 2.37 11.20 -10.86
N VAL A 10 3.10 11.81 -9.92
CA VAL A 10 3.42 11.17 -8.64
C VAL A 10 2.15 10.91 -7.84
N ILE A 11 1.22 11.86 -7.78
CA ILE A 11 -0.10 11.68 -7.13
C ILE A 11 -0.83 10.48 -7.74
N GLY A 12 -0.87 10.37 -9.06
CA GLY A 12 -1.48 9.23 -9.76
C GLY A 12 -0.83 7.90 -9.42
N ILE A 13 0.51 7.84 -9.39
CA ILE A 13 1.27 6.66 -8.96
C ILE A 13 0.88 6.28 -7.53
N LEU A 14 0.85 7.23 -6.60
CA LEU A 14 0.50 7.00 -5.20
C LEU A 14 -0.93 6.49 -5.03
N ILE A 15 -1.89 7.03 -5.78
CA ILE A 15 -3.30 6.57 -5.75
C ILE A 15 -3.38 5.11 -6.22
N VAL A 16 -2.72 4.78 -7.33
CA VAL A 16 -2.73 3.42 -7.88
C VAL A 16 -2.06 2.46 -6.90
N LEU A 17 -0.91 2.83 -6.34
CA LEU A 17 -0.18 1.99 -5.39
C LEU A 17 -0.97 1.80 -4.10
N GLU A 18 -1.58 2.86 -3.55
CA GLU A 18 -2.46 2.76 -2.39
C GLU A 18 -3.62 1.79 -2.66
N ALA A 19 -4.26 1.90 -3.83
CA ALA A 19 -5.34 1.00 -4.19
C ALA A 19 -4.88 -0.46 -4.29
N VAL A 20 -3.73 -0.73 -4.94
CA VAL A 20 -3.22 -2.10 -5.12
C VAL A 20 -2.75 -2.71 -3.81
N LEU A 21 -1.90 -1.99 -3.06
CA LEU A 21 -1.31 -2.47 -1.81
C LEU A 21 -2.37 -2.66 -0.72
N SER A 22 -3.45 -1.90 -0.77
CA SER A 22 -4.51 -1.94 0.24
C SER A 22 -5.73 -2.78 -0.17
N ALA A 23 -5.73 -3.42 -1.34
CA ALA A 23 -6.85 -4.23 -1.81
C ALA A 23 -7.10 -5.49 -0.96
N ASP A 24 -6.04 -6.27 -0.68
CA ASP A 24 -6.13 -7.45 0.19
C ASP A 24 -6.53 -7.06 1.62
N ASN A 25 -6.08 -5.88 2.05
CA ASN A 25 -6.34 -5.33 3.37
C ASN A 25 -7.80 -4.91 3.52
N ALA A 26 -8.40 -4.38 2.45
CA ALA A 26 -9.82 -4.06 2.40
C ALA A 26 -10.69 -5.32 2.54
N MET A 27 -10.24 -6.48 2.04
CA MET A 27 -10.94 -7.76 2.24
C MET A 27 -10.91 -8.18 3.71
N VAL A 28 -9.74 -8.14 4.36
CA VAL A 28 -9.57 -8.46 5.79
C VAL A 28 -10.43 -7.54 6.66
N LEU A 29 -10.41 -6.24 6.37
CA LEU A 29 -11.25 -5.25 7.02
C LEU A 29 -12.75 -5.56 6.85
N GLY A 30 -13.16 -5.95 5.64
CA GLY A 30 -14.53 -6.38 5.35
C GLY A 30 -14.97 -7.54 6.23
N VAL A 31 -14.10 -8.53 6.47
CA VAL A 31 -14.38 -9.66 7.37
C VAL A 31 -14.53 -9.19 8.83
N MET A 32 -13.63 -8.35 9.32
CA MET A 32 -13.67 -7.82 10.69
C MET A 32 -14.94 -7.02 10.98
N VAL A 33 -15.49 -6.30 9.99
CA VAL A 33 -16.69 -5.49 10.18
C VAL A 33 -17.98 -6.29 9.98
N ARG A 34 -17.93 -7.42 9.24
CA ARG A 34 -19.10 -8.28 9.01
C ARG A 34 -19.68 -8.86 10.30
N GLN A 35 -18.87 -9.05 11.34
CA GLN A 35 -19.33 -9.52 12.66
C GLN A 35 -20.18 -8.48 13.43
N LEU A 36 -20.18 -7.20 13.00
CA LEU A 36 -21.00 -6.14 13.61
C LEU A 36 -22.40 -6.08 12.97
N PRO A 37 -23.47 -5.84 13.77
CA PRO A 37 -24.81 -5.54 13.26
C PRO A 37 -24.82 -4.27 12.38
N PRO A 38 -25.81 -4.11 11.48
CA PRO A 38 -25.84 -3.06 10.46
C PRO A 38 -25.54 -1.61 10.95
N PRO A 39 -26.12 -1.10 12.06
CA PRO A 39 -25.84 0.26 12.50
C PRO A 39 -24.41 0.45 13.03
N TRP A 40 -23.85 -0.58 13.66
CA TRP A 40 -22.48 -0.55 14.18
C TRP A 40 -21.44 -0.71 13.08
N ARG A 41 -21.75 -1.50 12.05
CA ARG A 41 -20.90 -1.64 10.86
C ARG A 41 -20.60 -0.31 10.20
N GLN A 42 -21.61 0.51 9.92
CA GLN A 42 -21.40 1.81 9.27
C GLN A 42 -20.58 2.77 10.14
N ARG A 43 -20.79 2.75 11.46
CA ARG A 43 -20.01 3.54 12.41
C ARG A 43 -18.55 3.08 12.46
N ALA A 44 -18.30 1.78 12.57
CA ALA A 44 -16.93 1.23 12.54
C ALA A 44 -16.23 1.60 11.24
N LEU A 45 -16.94 1.56 10.11
CA LEU A 45 -16.40 2.00 8.82
C LEU A 45 -16.10 3.51 8.81
N PHE A 46 -16.97 4.35 9.38
CA PHE A 46 -16.75 5.79 9.43
C PHE A 46 -15.54 6.16 10.30
N TYR A 47 -15.51 5.64 11.54
CA TYR A 47 -14.37 5.87 12.44
C TYR A 47 -13.08 5.28 11.88
N GLY A 48 -13.16 4.13 11.19
CA GLY A 48 -12.05 3.51 10.48
C GLY A 48 -11.43 4.40 9.38
N ILE A 49 -12.25 5.18 8.66
CA ILE A 49 -11.72 6.13 7.68
C ILE A 49 -11.08 7.30 8.41
N LEU A 50 -11.77 7.87 9.39
CA LEU A 50 -11.27 9.03 10.11
C LEU A 50 -9.93 8.74 10.79
N GLY A 51 -9.81 7.61 11.48
CA GLY A 51 -8.57 7.18 12.10
C GLY A 51 -7.50 6.87 11.06
N ALA A 52 -7.83 6.19 9.96
CA ALA A 52 -6.88 5.97 8.86
C ALA A 52 -6.26 7.29 8.37
N TYR A 53 -7.04 8.34 8.11
CA TYR A 53 -6.49 9.64 7.70
C TYR A 53 -5.55 10.26 8.75
N VAL A 54 -5.94 10.21 10.02
CA VAL A 54 -5.17 10.79 11.12
C VAL A 54 -3.88 10.01 11.37
N LEU A 55 -3.98 8.69 11.55
CA LEU A 55 -2.85 7.79 11.76
C LEU A 55 -1.91 7.81 10.56
N ARG A 56 -2.45 7.79 9.34
CA ARG A 56 -1.65 7.86 8.12
C ARG A 56 -0.94 9.20 7.98
N GLY A 57 -1.62 10.31 8.25
CA GLY A 57 -1.00 11.63 8.24
C GLY A 57 0.16 11.71 9.23
N MET A 58 -0.03 11.19 10.45
CA MET A 58 1.05 11.11 11.45
C MET A 58 2.19 10.19 10.99
N ALA A 59 1.89 9.02 10.45
CA ALA A 59 2.90 8.08 9.95
C ALA A 59 3.73 8.69 8.81
N LEU A 60 3.11 9.42 7.88
CA LEU A 60 3.80 10.12 6.79
C LEU A 60 4.74 11.20 7.31
N VAL A 61 4.26 12.05 8.23
CA VAL A 61 5.09 13.09 8.85
C VAL A 61 6.28 12.46 9.57
N PHE A 62 6.02 11.42 10.37
CA PHE A 62 7.06 10.72 11.10
C PHE A 62 8.08 10.06 10.15
N ALA A 63 7.61 9.39 9.09
CA ALA A 63 8.48 8.77 8.10
C ALA A 63 9.40 9.79 7.40
N VAL A 64 8.89 10.96 7.04
CA VAL A 64 9.69 12.02 6.39
C VAL A 64 10.76 12.60 7.32
N TYR A 65 10.49 12.66 8.62
CA TYR A 65 11.52 13.02 9.61
C TYR A 65 12.53 11.88 9.81
N LEU A 66 12.06 10.63 9.92
CA LEU A 66 12.95 9.49 10.14
C LEU A 66 13.84 9.18 8.93
N ILE A 67 13.36 9.40 7.72
CA ILE A 67 14.15 9.16 6.51
C ILE A 67 15.37 10.11 6.41
N GLN A 68 15.47 11.09 7.31
CA GLN A 68 16.68 11.89 7.42
C GLN A 68 17.90 11.08 7.82
N PHE A 69 17.72 9.98 8.55
CA PHE A 69 18.80 9.10 8.98
C PHE A 69 19.09 8.00 7.95
N TRP A 70 20.36 7.83 7.59
CA TRP A 70 20.79 6.82 6.60
C TRP A 70 20.36 5.38 6.99
N TRP A 71 20.44 5.04 8.28
CA TRP A 71 20.12 3.70 8.76
C TRP A 71 18.62 3.40 8.72
N ILE A 72 17.75 4.41 8.86
CA ILE A 72 16.31 4.26 8.64
C ILE A 72 16.03 3.90 7.18
N GLN A 73 16.71 4.58 6.24
CA GLN A 73 16.57 4.26 4.82
C GLN A 73 17.03 2.85 4.51
N ALA A 74 18.15 2.41 5.10
CA ALA A 74 18.63 1.04 4.97
C ALA A 74 17.62 0.03 5.53
N LEU A 75 17.03 0.27 6.71
CA LEU A 75 16.01 -0.60 7.28
C LEU A 75 14.75 -0.66 6.42
N GLY A 76 14.25 0.49 5.95
CA GLY A 76 13.11 0.57 5.05
C GLY A 76 13.37 -0.15 3.72
N ALA A 77 14.57 -0.01 3.18
CA ALA A 77 14.99 -0.71 1.97
C ALA A 77 15.01 -2.23 2.16
N VAL A 78 15.64 -2.73 3.23
CA VAL A 78 15.66 -4.15 3.58
C VAL A 78 14.24 -4.68 3.73
N TYR A 79 13.37 -3.94 4.41
CA TYR A 79 11.97 -4.30 4.59
C TYR A 79 11.21 -4.41 3.26
N LEU A 80 11.25 -3.37 2.41
CA LEU A 80 10.55 -3.36 1.12
C LEU A 80 11.09 -4.42 0.15
N LEU A 81 12.41 -4.60 0.10
CA LEU A 81 13.03 -5.66 -0.71
C LEU A 81 12.64 -7.04 -0.20
N TYR A 82 12.62 -7.24 1.11
CA TYR A 82 12.21 -8.50 1.72
C TYR A 82 10.77 -8.87 1.34
N ILE A 83 9.81 -7.96 1.47
CA ILE A 83 8.41 -8.25 1.14
C ILE A 83 8.22 -8.50 -0.36
N ALA A 84 8.92 -7.74 -1.22
CA ALA A 84 8.87 -7.93 -2.68
C ALA A 84 9.47 -9.30 -3.08
N ILE A 85 10.67 -9.64 -2.60
CA ILE A 85 11.31 -10.92 -2.90
C ILE A 85 10.46 -12.08 -2.39
N ARG A 86 9.93 -11.97 -1.16
CA ARG A 86 9.07 -13.00 -0.56
C ARG A 86 7.80 -13.23 -1.37
N HIS A 87 7.21 -12.18 -1.93
CA HIS A 87 6.04 -12.28 -2.80
C HIS A 87 6.32 -13.12 -4.05
N PHE A 88 7.48 -12.91 -4.71
CA PHE A 88 7.83 -13.66 -5.92
C PHE A 88 8.42 -15.06 -5.66
N SER A 89 9.01 -15.29 -4.48
CA SER A 89 9.77 -16.51 -4.20
C SER A 89 8.91 -17.67 -3.66
N LYS A 90 7.72 -17.40 -3.12
CA LYS A 90 6.86 -18.45 -2.56
C LYS A 90 5.76 -18.82 -3.55
N PRO A 91 5.66 -20.09 -3.99
CA PRO A 91 4.45 -20.56 -4.67
C PRO A 91 3.28 -20.34 -3.70
N LYS A 92 2.26 -19.58 -4.13
CA LYS A 92 1.06 -19.32 -3.32
C LYS A 92 0.50 -20.68 -2.87
N PRO A 93 0.53 -21.03 -1.56
CA PRO A 93 -0.29 -22.13 -1.10
C PRO A 93 -1.73 -21.73 -1.43
N LYS A 94 -2.52 -22.66 -1.99
CA LYS A 94 -3.98 -22.55 -1.90
C LYS A 94 -4.35 -22.73 -0.42
N ALA A 95 -4.09 -21.73 0.40
CA ALA A 95 -4.73 -21.62 1.67
C ALA A 95 -6.17 -21.22 1.36
N GLU A 96 -7.02 -22.21 1.13
CA GLU A 96 -8.44 -22.06 1.45
C GLU A 96 -8.48 -21.73 2.94
N VAL A 97 -8.42 -20.42 3.26
CA VAL A 97 -8.79 -19.96 4.58
C VAL A 97 -10.28 -20.22 4.64
N HIS A 98 -10.67 -21.35 5.21
CA HIS A 98 -12.00 -21.55 5.76
C HIS A 98 -12.16 -20.50 6.87
N LEU A 99 -12.49 -19.27 6.46
CA LEU A 99 -13.02 -18.28 7.36
C LEU A 99 -14.40 -18.80 7.74
N GLU A 100 -14.51 -19.37 8.94
CA GLU A 100 -15.81 -19.57 9.55
C GLU A 100 -16.61 -18.28 9.38
N ALA A 101 -17.81 -18.38 8.81
CA ALA A 101 -18.64 -17.22 8.55
C ALA A 101 -18.73 -16.40 9.85
N PRO A 102 -18.27 -15.13 9.87
CA PRO A 102 -18.20 -14.36 11.09
C PRO A 102 -19.58 -14.35 11.75
N GLN A 103 -19.70 -14.95 12.94
CA GLN A 103 -20.96 -14.94 13.67
C GLN A 103 -21.26 -13.48 14.03
N THR A 104 -22.42 -12.98 13.58
CA THR A 104 -22.84 -11.63 13.92
C THR A 104 -23.09 -11.53 15.41
N LEU A 105 -22.45 -10.58 16.07
CA LEU A 105 -22.62 -10.37 17.51
C LEU A 105 -24.08 -9.97 17.79
N PRO A 106 -24.78 -10.67 18.70
CA PRO A 106 -26.19 -10.38 19.00
C PRO A 106 -26.38 -9.04 19.70
N VAL A 107 -25.42 -8.66 20.56
CA VAL A 107 -25.37 -7.37 21.24
C VAL A 107 -23.93 -6.85 21.17
N VAL A 108 -23.76 -5.58 20.82
CA VAL A 108 -22.46 -4.91 20.77
C VAL A 108 -22.33 -3.97 21.94
N THR A 109 -21.40 -4.28 22.85
CA THR A 109 -21.02 -3.36 23.93
C THR A 109 -20.08 -2.26 23.41
N PRO A 110 -20.05 -1.06 24.03
CA PRO A 110 -19.11 -0.01 23.64
C PRO A 110 -17.65 -0.46 23.64
N ARG A 111 -17.25 -1.30 24.61
CA ARG A 111 -15.89 -1.86 24.68
C ARG A 111 -15.59 -2.74 23.46
N GLN A 112 -16.48 -3.66 23.11
CA GLN A 112 -16.30 -4.52 21.93
C GLN A 112 -16.24 -3.70 20.65
N PHE A 113 -17.09 -2.68 20.52
CA PHE A 113 -17.06 -1.78 19.36
C PHE A 113 -15.71 -1.11 19.20
N TRP A 114 -15.18 -0.46 20.25
CA TRP A 114 -13.89 0.21 20.19
C TRP A 114 -12.71 -0.76 20.04
N THR A 115 -12.79 -1.98 20.56
CA THR A 115 -11.79 -3.02 20.27
C THR A 115 -11.75 -3.34 18.78
N ILE A 116 -12.91 -3.50 18.14
CA ILE A 116 -12.99 -3.78 16.70
C ILE A 116 -12.46 -2.59 15.90
N VAL A 117 -12.84 -1.36 16.25
CA VAL A 117 -12.28 -0.17 15.60
C VAL A 117 -10.76 -0.11 15.76
N ALA A 118 -10.23 -0.38 16.96
CA ALA A 118 -8.78 -0.40 17.18
C ALA A 118 -8.06 -1.49 16.38
N GLN A 119 -8.67 -2.68 16.20
CA GLN A 119 -8.11 -3.74 15.36
C GLN A 119 -8.06 -3.34 13.88
N ILE A 120 -9.10 -2.66 13.41
CA ILE A 120 -9.18 -2.11 12.05
C ILE A 120 -8.06 -1.09 11.82
N GLU A 121 -7.94 -0.13 12.73
CA GLU A 121 -6.92 0.92 12.67
C GLU A 121 -5.49 0.34 12.80
N LEU A 122 -5.29 -0.65 13.66
CA LEU A 122 -3.99 -1.31 13.81
C LEU A 122 -3.60 -2.09 12.56
N ALA A 123 -4.57 -2.77 11.94
CA ALA A 123 -4.34 -3.44 10.66
C ALA A 123 -3.98 -2.42 9.59
N ASP A 124 -4.76 -1.33 9.45
CA ASP A 124 -4.48 -0.25 8.50
C ASP A 124 -3.08 0.36 8.71
N LEU A 125 -2.69 0.61 9.97
CA LEU A 125 -1.37 1.14 10.31
C LEU A 125 -0.24 0.18 9.93
N ALA A 126 -0.43 -1.13 10.11
CA ALA A 126 0.56 -2.13 9.69
C ALA A 126 0.76 -2.10 8.17
N PHE A 127 -0.32 -1.96 7.41
CA PHE A 127 -0.29 -1.86 5.95
C PHE A 127 0.20 -0.50 5.45
N ALA A 128 0.03 0.55 6.25
CA ALA A 128 0.52 1.87 5.94
C ALA A 128 2.04 1.90 5.83
N VAL A 129 2.78 1.03 6.52
CA VAL A 129 4.25 1.01 6.49
C VAL A 129 4.78 0.86 5.06
N ASP A 130 4.27 -0.10 4.30
CA ASP A 130 4.74 -0.41 2.94
C ASP A 130 4.56 0.79 2.01
N SER A 131 3.34 1.30 2.01
CA SER A 131 2.89 2.37 1.12
C SER A 131 3.42 3.75 1.54
N VAL A 132 3.66 3.99 2.83
CA VAL A 132 4.37 5.18 3.33
C VAL A 132 5.83 5.16 2.88
N LEU A 133 6.53 4.04 3.05
CA LEU A 133 7.93 3.92 2.61
C LEU A 133 8.05 4.10 1.09
N VAL A 134 7.13 3.53 0.32
CA VAL A 134 7.06 3.75 -1.13
C VAL A 134 6.77 5.22 -1.46
N ALA A 135 5.86 5.88 -0.74
CA ALA A 135 5.54 7.28 -0.99
C ALA A 135 6.74 8.21 -0.75
N VAL A 136 7.51 7.98 0.31
CA VAL A 136 8.71 8.74 0.60
C VAL A 136 9.85 8.39 -0.37
N ALA A 137 9.87 7.19 -0.98
CA ALA A 137 10.80 6.89 -2.07
C ALA A 137 10.50 7.69 -3.36
N LEU A 138 9.23 8.05 -3.58
CA LEU A 138 8.76 8.71 -4.80
C LEU A 138 8.81 10.24 -4.76
N SER A 139 8.72 10.86 -3.59
CA SER A 139 8.72 12.32 -3.45
C SER A 139 9.28 12.79 -2.11
N ASP A 140 9.78 14.01 -2.05
CA ASP A 140 10.07 14.74 -0.79
C ASP A 140 9.00 15.79 -0.47
N ASN A 141 8.12 16.09 -1.43
CA ASN A 141 7.10 17.12 -1.26
C ASN A 141 5.89 16.53 -0.53
N LEU A 142 5.74 16.92 0.73
CA LEU A 142 4.63 16.51 1.59
C LEU A 142 3.26 16.75 0.92
N TRP A 143 3.04 17.88 0.26
CA TRP A 143 1.76 18.15 -0.40
C TRP A 143 1.41 17.12 -1.47
N ILE A 144 2.39 16.67 -2.24
CA ILE A 144 2.23 15.63 -3.27
C ILE A 144 1.94 14.27 -2.62
N ILE A 145 2.70 13.94 -1.58
CA ILE A 145 2.54 12.67 -0.86
C ILE A 145 1.17 12.59 -0.18
N PHE A 146 0.82 13.62 0.59
CA PHE A 146 -0.45 13.71 1.30
C PHE A 146 -1.63 13.64 0.33
N SER A 147 -1.63 14.44 -0.74
CA SER A 147 -2.71 14.41 -1.72
C SER A 147 -2.86 13.03 -2.37
N GLY A 148 -1.77 12.40 -2.84
CA GLY A 148 -1.81 11.07 -3.43
C GLY A 148 -2.33 9.99 -2.48
N VAL A 149 -1.78 9.92 -1.27
CA VAL A 149 -2.18 8.91 -0.27
C VAL A 149 -3.61 9.14 0.21
N PHE A 150 -4.01 10.39 0.51
CA PHE A 150 -5.34 10.70 1.02
C PHE A 150 -6.42 10.56 -0.04
N ILE A 151 -6.14 10.89 -1.30
CA ILE A 151 -7.05 10.57 -2.41
C ILE A 151 -7.11 9.05 -2.60
N GLY A 152 -5.98 8.34 -2.47
CA GLY A 152 -5.92 6.88 -2.53
C GLY A 152 -6.80 6.19 -1.49
N ILE A 153 -6.69 6.59 -0.21
CA ILE A 153 -7.53 6.08 0.89
C ILE A 153 -9.02 6.31 0.57
N LEU A 154 -9.38 7.51 0.11
CA LEU A 154 -10.76 7.83 -0.25
C LEU A 154 -11.26 6.97 -1.41
N ALA A 155 -10.47 6.92 -2.49
CA ALA A 155 -10.80 6.21 -3.70
C ALA A 155 -11.04 4.73 -3.40
N LEU A 156 -10.10 4.10 -2.69
CA LEU A 156 -10.24 2.70 -2.29
C LEU A 156 -11.53 2.48 -1.49
N ARG A 157 -11.97 3.43 -0.66
CA ARG A 157 -13.21 3.25 0.11
C ARG A 157 -14.46 3.13 -0.77
N PHE A 158 -14.51 3.80 -1.90
CA PHE A 158 -15.64 3.76 -2.83
C PHE A 158 -15.49 2.69 -3.90
N VAL A 159 -14.27 2.43 -4.37
CA VAL A 159 -14.01 1.50 -5.48
C VAL A 159 -13.38 0.16 -5.05
N ALA A 160 -13.22 -0.11 -3.75
CA ALA A 160 -12.59 -1.35 -3.26
C ALA A 160 -13.20 -2.62 -3.86
N VAL A 161 -14.54 -2.70 -3.97
CA VAL A 161 -15.20 -3.89 -4.53
C VAL A 161 -14.84 -4.09 -6.00
N LEU A 162 -14.81 -3.00 -6.78
CA LEU A 162 -14.40 -3.04 -8.18
C LEU A 162 -12.92 -3.44 -8.31
N PHE A 163 -12.10 -2.91 -7.42
CA PHE A 163 -10.66 -3.13 -7.41
C PHE A 163 -10.29 -4.56 -7.00
N VAL A 164 -10.94 -5.11 -5.97
CA VAL A 164 -10.81 -6.53 -5.58
C VAL A 164 -11.24 -7.43 -6.74
N GLY A 165 -12.38 -7.17 -7.37
CA GLY A 165 -12.80 -7.92 -8.55
C GLY A 165 -11.83 -7.81 -9.73
N LEU A 166 -11.17 -6.65 -9.90
CA LEU A 166 -10.13 -6.46 -10.91
C LEU A 166 -8.89 -7.32 -10.60
N LEU A 167 -8.41 -7.34 -9.35
CA LEU A 167 -7.28 -8.17 -8.94
C LEU A 167 -7.60 -9.67 -9.00
N GLU A 168 -8.82 -10.08 -8.64
CA GLU A 168 -9.25 -11.47 -8.77
C GLU A 168 -9.24 -11.92 -10.24
N LYS A 169 -9.74 -11.06 -11.13
CA LYS A 169 -9.77 -11.30 -12.58
C LYS A 169 -8.38 -11.25 -13.22
N TYR A 170 -7.54 -10.31 -12.77
CA TYR A 170 -6.17 -10.08 -13.25
C TYR A 170 -5.17 -10.04 -12.08
N PRO A 171 -4.80 -11.20 -11.51
CA PRO A 171 -3.91 -11.26 -10.32
C PRO A 171 -2.51 -10.69 -10.53
N ARG A 172 -2.13 -10.42 -11.79
CA ARG A 172 -0.83 -9.86 -12.12
C ARG A 172 -0.69 -8.37 -11.78
N PHE A 173 -1.78 -7.64 -11.56
CA PHE A 173 -1.69 -6.28 -11.03
C PHE A 173 -1.03 -6.26 -9.65
N GLU A 174 -1.29 -7.27 -8.82
CA GLU A 174 -0.62 -7.49 -7.53
C GLU A 174 0.90 -7.62 -7.74
N ALA A 175 1.33 -8.46 -8.69
CA ALA A 175 2.75 -8.64 -9.03
C ALA A 175 3.40 -7.33 -9.51
N VAL A 176 2.70 -6.53 -10.31
CA VAL A 176 3.21 -5.22 -10.77
C VAL A 176 3.41 -4.27 -9.58
N ALA A 177 2.48 -4.23 -8.63
CA ALA A 177 2.64 -3.40 -7.43
C ALA A 177 3.81 -3.88 -6.57
N PHE A 178 3.96 -5.19 -6.33
CA PHE A 178 5.11 -5.71 -5.59
C PHE A 178 6.45 -5.49 -6.31
N ALA A 179 6.46 -5.44 -7.65
CA ALA A 179 7.64 -5.01 -8.40
C ALA A 179 7.99 -3.53 -8.11
N VAL A 180 6.98 -2.64 -8.12
CA VAL A 180 7.17 -1.22 -7.76
C VAL A 180 7.65 -1.06 -6.32
N VAL A 181 7.11 -1.85 -5.39
CA VAL A 181 7.58 -1.90 -4.00
C VAL A 181 9.05 -2.29 -3.93
N GLY A 182 9.47 -3.32 -4.68
CA GLY A 182 10.87 -3.73 -4.77
C GLY A 182 11.75 -2.60 -5.30
N PHE A 183 11.33 -1.92 -6.37
CA PHE A 183 12.06 -0.76 -6.90
C PHE A 183 12.13 0.40 -5.91
N ALA A 184 11.07 0.67 -5.16
CA ALA A 184 11.08 1.66 -4.09
C ALA A 184 12.08 1.27 -2.99
N GLY A 185 12.16 -0.02 -2.64
CA GLY A 185 13.19 -0.57 -1.75
C GLY A 185 14.60 -0.32 -2.27
N VAL A 186 14.87 -0.54 -3.57
CA VAL A 186 16.15 -0.20 -4.20
C VAL A 186 16.43 1.30 -4.10
N LYS A 187 15.45 2.16 -4.37
CA LYS A 187 15.63 3.63 -4.26
C LYS A 187 15.94 4.07 -2.84
N LEU A 188 15.31 3.45 -1.84
CA LEU A 188 15.63 3.68 -0.43
C LEU A 188 17.04 3.19 -0.08
N ALA A 189 17.47 2.03 -0.61
CA ALA A 189 18.83 1.53 -0.39
C ALA A 189 19.87 2.52 -0.93
N ILE A 190 19.63 3.03 -2.13
CA ILE A 190 20.47 4.04 -2.78
C ILE A 190 20.50 5.33 -1.95
N GLY A 191 19.34 5.83 -1.50
CA GLY A 191 19.30 7.03 -0.66
C GLY A 191 20.03 6.83 0.69
N GLY A 192 19.91 5.65 1.29
CA GLY A 192 20.61 5.30 2.52
C GLY A 192 22.12 5.26 2.29
N TRP A 193 22.56 4.68 1.17
CA TRP A 193 23.96 4.69 0.75
C TRP A 193 24.49 6.11 0.52
N ASP A 194 23.76 6.93 -0.26
CA ASP A 194 24.15 8.31 -0.56
C ASP A 194 24.35 9.12 0.72
N LYS A 195 23.45 8.99 1.69
CA LYS A 195 23.57 9.63 3.00
C LYS A 195 24.73 9.09 3.82
N PHE A 196 24.88 7.78 3.88
CA PHE A 196 26.00 7.15 4.59
C PHE A 196 27.35 7.59 4.03
N ALA A 197 27.51 7.59 2.71
CA ALA A 197 28.72 8.04 2.02
C ALA A 197 29.03 9.51 2.33
N LYS A 198 28.00 10.37 2.29
CA LYS A 198 28.17 11.81 2.53
C LYS A 198 28.42 12.14 4.00
N GLU A 199 27.62 11.61 4.92
CA GLU A 199 27.57 12.01 6.33
C GLU A 199 28.56 11.23 7.20
N VAL A 200 28.76 9.93 6.92
CA VAL A 200 29.61 9.05 7.75
C VAL A 200 31.00 8.92 7.13
N LEU A 201 31.07 8.66 5.83
CA LEU A 201 32.37 8.49 5.16
C LEU A 201 33.03 9.82 4.76
N SER A 202 32.28 10.93 4.75
CA SER A 202 32.73 12.23 4.23
C SER A 202 33.23 12.15 2.78
N ARG A 203 32.61 11.28 1.97
CA ARG A 203 32.96 10.96 0.58
C ARG A 203 31.79 11.31 -0.36
N PRO A 204 31.51 12.60 -0.60
CA PRO A 204 30.41 13.02 -1.48
C PRO A 204 30.56 12.54 -2.93
N GLU A 205 31.77 12.20 -3.36
CA GLU A 205 32.04 11.62 -4.68
C GLU A 205 31.45 10.22 -4.88
N TRP A 206 31.04 9.53 -3.81
CA TRP A 206 30.42 8.19 -3.88
C TRP A 206 28.88 8.23 -3.87
N VAL A 207 28.30 9.43 -3.89
CA VAL A 207 26.85 9.63 -4.02
C VAL A 207 26.43 9.31 -5.45
N THR A 208 25.44 8.43 -5.59
CA THR A 208 24.92 8.00 -6.89
C THR A 208 24.13 9.08 -7.62
N GLY A 209 23.45 9.96 -6.87
CA GLY A 209 22.75 11.13 -7.40
C GLY A 209 21.45 10.82 -8.14
N ILE A 210 20.83 9.64 -7.92
CA ILE A 210 19.55 9.30 -8.57
C ILE A 210 18.44 10.17 -7.99
N ASP A 211 17.95 11.10 -8.79
CA ASP A 211 16.88 12.02 -8.42
C ASP A 211 15.50 11.32 -8.37
N LYS A 212 14.62 11.80 -7.48
CA LYS A 212 13.27 11.26 -7.31
C LYS A 212 12.38 11.48 -8.53
N THR A 213 12.63 12.50 -9.34
CA THR A 213 11.89 12.75 -10.60
C THR A 213 12.17 11.66 -11.61
N GLN A 214 13.46 11.34 -11.83
CA GLN A 214 13.85 10.26 -12.74
C GLN A 214 13.30 8.92 -12.25
N PHE A 215 13.35 8.68 -10.95
CA PHE A 215 12.81 7.47 -10.34
C PHE A 215 11.28 7.37 -10.50
N SER A 216 10.52 8.45 -10.28
CA SER A 216 9.06 8.41 -10.42
C SER A 216 8.62 8.23 -11.88
N LEU A 217 9.34 8.81 -12.85
CA LEU A 217 9.13 8.53 -14.27
C LEU A 217 9.42 7.06 -14.63
N PHE A 218 10.50 6.51 -14.08
CA PHE A 218 10.79 5.08 -14.23
C PHE A 218 9.66 4.21 -13.66
N ILE A 219 9.16 4.53 -12.46
CA ILE A 219 8.01 3.83 -11.86
C ILE A 219 6.75 3.97 -12.71
N LEU A 220 6.49 5.14 -13.29
CA LEU A 220 5.37 5.31 -14.22
C LEU A 220 5.48 4.35 -15.41
N VAL A 221 6.66 4.25 -16.02
CA VAL A 221 6.91 3.31 -17.13
C VAL A 221 6.70 1.87 -16.69
N VAL A 222 7.21 1.48 -15.52
CA VAL A 222 7.00 0.14 -14.94
C VAL A 222 5.51 -0.14 -14.72
N LEU A 223 4.75 0.82 -14.19
CA LEU A 223 3.31 0.68 -13.98
C LEU A 223 2.54 0.56 -15.29
N VAL A 224 2.86 1.39 -16.30
CA VAL A 224 2.18 1.34 -17.61
C VAL A 224 2.47 0.03 -18.33
N LEU A 225 3.75 -0.35 -18.45
CA LEU A 225 4.14 -1.60 -19.10
C LEU A 225 3.63 -2.82 -18.32
N GLY A 226 3.72 -2.76 -16.99
CA GLY A 226 3.19 -3.79 -16.10
C GLY A 226 1.67 -3.95 -16.22
N ALA A 227 0.92 -2.86 -16.30
CA ALA A 227 -0.52 -2.88 -16.50
C ALA A 227 -0.90 -3.46 -17.87
N LEU A 228 -0.21 -3.06 -18.94
CA LEU A 228 -0.39 -3.64 -20.28
C LEU A 228 -0.11 -5.14 -20.27
N TRP A 229 0.99 -5.56 -19.64
CA TRP A 229 1.33 -6.97 -19.48
C TRP A 229 0.27 -7.72 -18.66
N ALA A 230 -0.21 -7.15 -17.54
CA ALA A 230 -1.22 -7.76 -16.69
C ALA A 230 -2.55 -7.95 -17.44
N MET A 231 -2.96 -6.97 -18.25
CA MET A 231 -4.19 -7.03 -19.06
C MET A 231 -4.07 -7.94 -20.28
N SER A 232 -2.88 -8.11 -20.85
CA SER A 232 -2.66 -8.94 -22.05
C SER A 232 -2.88 -10.45 -21.81
N GLN A 233 -2.99 -10.87 -20.56
CA GLN A 233 -3.10 -12.28 -20.22
C GLN A 233 -4.55 -12.69 -19.97
N LYS A 234 -4.86 -13.97 -20.27
CA LYS A 234 -6.21 -14.52 -20.13
C LYS A 234 -6.75 -14.23 -18.72
N PRO A 235 -7.96 -13.65 -18.59
CA PRO A 235 -8.63 -13.50 -17.31
C PRO A 235 -8.71 -14.87 -16.63
N ARG A 236 -8.54 -14.92 -15.31
CA ARG A 236 -8.95 -16.13 -14.59
C ARG A 236 -10.45 -16.30 -14.82
N ALA A 237 -10.86 -17.48 -15.31
CA ALA A 237 -12.27 -17.83 -15.33
C ALA A 237 -12.78 -17.71 -13.89
N ALA A 238 -13.87 -16.95 -13.70
CA ALA A 238 -14.58 -16.96 -12.44
C ALA A 238 -14.86 -18.44 -12.14
N GLN A 239 -14.39 -18.95 -10.99
CA GLN A 239 -14.72 -20.30 -10.59
C GLN A 239 -16.24 -20.40 -10.58
N GLU A 240 -16.81 -21.20 -11.48
CA GLU A 240 -18.24 -21.50 -11.46
C GLU A 240 -18.55 -21.99 -10.04
N PRO A 241 -19.56 -21.41 -9.37
CA PRO A 241 -19.92 -21.87 -8.05
C PRO A 241 -20.26 -23.35 -8.20
N LEU A 242 -19.48 -24.21 -7.53
CA LEU A 242 -19.72 -25.64 -7.44
C LEU A 242 -21.22 -25.85 -7.25
N GLU A 243 -21.88 -26.34 -8.30
CA GLU A 243 -23.26 -26.75 -8.21
C GLU A 243 -23.31 -27.74 -7.05
N ARG A 244 -24.09 -27.37 -6.02
CA ARG A 244 -24.41 -28.27 -4.93
C ARG A 244 -25.14 -29.46 -5.54
N GLN A 245 -24.42 -30.57 -5.76
CA GLN A 245 -25.00 -31.88 -5.94
C GLN A 245 -25.16 -32.55 -4.58
#